data_AF-A0A8V5GX93-F1
#
_entry.id   AF-A0A8V5GX93-F1
#
_cell.length_a   1.000
_cell.length_b   1.000
_cell.length_c   1.000
_cell.angle_alpha   90.00
_cell.angle_beta   90.00
_cell.angle_gamma   90.00
#
_symmetry.space_group_name_H-M   'P 1'
#
loop_
_entity.id
_entity.type
_entity.pdbx_description
1 polymer ?
#
loop_
_entity_poly.entity_id
_entity_poly.type
_entity_poly.pdbx_seq_one_letter_code
_entity_poly.pdbx_strand_id
1 'polypeptide(L)'
;MAAPVPAPTGAVRAVLRPSGALPPGALPVRGYDFRGGPDHAELLRSFLTTGFQATSFAQAAAEINRMIDAKLQPLTQEEQARAALGGLRPTTGCTIFLGFTSNIISSGVRESIRYLLQHNMVHGGTWGSLWGVGCVGCVGYMGYGVWGVGYGVYGIWGVGYGVCGVCGVYGI
;
A
#
# COMPACT_ATOMS: atom_id res chain seq x y z
N MET A 1 28.15 -52.34 -20.05
CA MET A 1 27.81 -50.95 -19.67
C MET A 1 27.50 -50.21 -20.96
N ALA A 2 26.27 -49.72 -21.15
CA ALA A 2 25.90 -49.01 -22.38
C ALA A 2 26.62 -47.65 -22.42
N ALA A 3 27.20 -47.31 -23.58
CA ALA A 3 27.84 -46.02 -23.79
C ALA A 3 26.80 -44.88 -23.67
N PRO A 4 27.17 -43.72 -23.12
CA PRO A 4 26.25 -42.58 -23.01
C PRO A 4 25.81 -42.14 -24.40
N VAL A 5 24.49 -42.06 -24.60
CA VAL A 5 23.88 -41.59 -25.85
C VAL A 5 24.21 -40.10 -26.03
N PRO A 6 24.68 -39.67 -27.22
CA PRO A 6 24.98 -38.27 -27.48
C PRO A 6 23.74 -37.41 -27.29
N ALA A 7 23.92 -36.24 -26.66
CA ALA A 7 22.83 -35.32 -26.40
C ALA A 7 22.17 -34.85 -27.72
N PRO A 8 20.83 -34.74 -27.78
CA PRO A 8 20.15 -34.29 -28.99
C PRO A 8 20.59 -32.87 -29.39
N THR A 9 21.09 -32.70 -30.61
CA THR A 9 21.64 -31.42 -31.10
C THR A 9 20.64 -30.26 -30.99
N GLY A 10 19.35 -30.52 -31.18
CA GLY A 10 18.29 -29.53 -31.01
C GLY A 10 18.15 -29.05 -29.55
N ALA A 11 18.28 -29.96 -28.58
CA ALA A 11 18.24 -29.61 -27.16
C ALA A 11 19.49 -28.81 -26.76
N VAL A 12 20.67 -29.22 -27.24
CA VAL A 12 21.93 -28.49 -27.00
C VAL A 12 21.83 -27.05 -27.52
N ARG A 13 21.33 -26.86 -28.75
CA ARG A 13 21.17 -25.53 -29.35
C ARG A 13 20.12 -24.67 -28.62
N ALA A 14 19.05 -25.26 -28.09
CA ALA A 14 18.00 -24.55 -27.38
C ALA A 14 18.46 -24.10 -25.98
N VAL A 15 19.19 -24.96 -25.25
CA VAL A 15 19.64 -24.68 -23.88
C VAL A 15 20.87 -23.78 -23.87
N LEU A 16 21.83 -24.01 -24.77
CA LEU A 16 23.11 -23.29 -24.78
C LEU A 16 23.11 -22.06 -25.69
N ARG A 17 21.97 -21.37 -25.78
CA ARG A 17 21.88 -20.13 -26.54
C ARG A 17 22.69 -19.03 -25.83
N PRO A 18 23.61 -18.33 -26.51
CA PRO A 18 24.32 -17.19 -25.92
C PRO A 18 23.35 -16.09 -25.47
N SER A 19 23.59 -15.54 -24.29
CA SER A 19 22.86 -14.36 -23.78
C SER A 19 23.49 -13.06 -24.29
N GLY A 20 22.66 -12.04 -24.48
CA GLY A 20 23.12 -10.67 -24.76
C GLY A 20 23.60 -9.97 -23.49
N ALA A 21 24.25 -8.81 -23.66
CA ALA A 21 24.66 -7.97 -22.54
C ALA A 21 23.44 -7.36 -21.82
N LEU A 22 23.55 -7.23 -20.49
CA LEU A 22 22.56 -6.54 -19.67
C LEU A 22 22.69 -5.02 -19.80
N PRO A 23 21.60 -4.26 -19.62
CA PRO A 23 21.67 -2.80 -19.61
C PRO A 23 22.50 -2.28 -18.42
N PRO A 24 23.18 -1.12 -18.55
CA PRO A 24 24.14 -0.62 -17.56
C PRO A 24 23.54 -0.25 -16.20
N GLY A 25 22.21 -0.20 -16.07
CA GLY A 25 21.49 0.04 -14.81
C GLY A 25 20.81 -1.18 -14.21
N ALA A 26 21.08 -2.39 -14.72
CA ALA A 26 20.47 -3.61 -14.20
C ALA A 26 20.97 -3.90 -12.78
N LEU A 27 20.07 -3.82 -11.79
CA LEU A 27 20.39 -4.18 -10.41
C LEU A 27 20.43 -5.71 -10.27
N PRO A 28 21.49 -6.28 -9.68
CA PRO A 28 21.54 -7.71 -9.41
C PRO A 28 20.52 -8.09 -8.34
N VAL A 29 19.91 -9.26 -8.49
CA VAL A 29 18.99 -9.81 -7.48
C VAL A 29 19.80 -10.18 -6.23
N ARG A 30 19.44 -9.58 -5.10
CA ARG A 30 20.07 -9.78 -3.79
C ARG A 30 19.07 -9.50 -2.69
N GLY A 31 18.86 -10.46 -1.79
CA GLY A 31 18.05 -10.30 -0.59
C GLY A 31 18.83 -9.69 0.58
N TYR A 32 18.12 -9.43 1.68
CA TYR A 32 18.71 -8.96 2.94
C TYR A 32 19.57 -10.04 3.62
N ASP A 33 20.70 -9.63 4.20
CA ASP A 33 21.59 -10.52 4.95
C ASP A 33 21.37 -10.38 6.47
N PHE A 34 20.71 -11.38 7.06
CA PHE A 34 20.36 -11.39 8.48
C PHE A 34 21.55 -11.61 9.44
N ARG A 35 22.76 -11.88 8.93
CA ARG A 35 23.94 -12.07 9.79
C ARG A 35 24.30 -10.81 10.59
N GLY A 36 23.95 -9.63 10.08
CA GLY A 36 24.15 -8.34 10.78
C GLY A 36 23.11 -8.03 11.87
N GLY A 37 22.12 -8.91 12.08
CA GLY A 37 20.98 -8.67 12.97
C GLY A 37 19.76 -8.12 12.22
N PRO A 38 18.64 -7.86 12.92
CA PRO A 38 17.38 -7.44 12.30
C PRO A 38 17.27 -5.91 12.17
N ASP A 39 17.90 -5.32 11.14
CA ASP A 39 17.59 -3.94 10.72
C ASP A 39 16.39 -3.93 9.77
N HIS A 40 15.24 -3.47 10.27
CA HIS A 40 13.99 -3.38 9.52
C HIS A 40 14.06 -2.35 8.39
N ALA A 41 14.80 -1.26 8.57
CA ALA A 41 14.94 -0.24 7.54
C ALA A 41 15.79 -0.77 6.39
N GLU A 42 16.87 -1.48 6.68
CA GLU A 42 17.71 -2.11 5.65
C GLU A 42 16.98 -3.28 4.96
N LEU A 43 16.21 -4.08 5.71
CA LEU A 43 15.35 -5.12 5.15
C LEU A 43 14.34 -4.55 4.13
N LEU A 44 13.63 -3.48 4.48
CA LEU A 44 12.67 -2.85 3.57
C LEU A 44 13.36 -2.20 2.36
N ARG A 45 14.59 -1.67 2.51
CA ARG A 45 15.37 -1.16 1.37
C ARG A 45 15.80 -2.30 0.44
N SER A 46 16.14 -3.47 0.98
CA SER A 46 16.56 -4.63 0.17
C SER A 46 15.45 -5.13 -0.76
N PHE A 47 14.18 -4.80 -0.50
CA PHE A 47 13.05 -5.23 -1.32
C PHE A 47 13.18 -4.79 -2.77
N LEU A 48 13.89 -3.69 -3.06
CA LEU A 48 14.19 -3.26 -4.42
C LEU A 48 14.91 -4.34 -5.23
N THR A 49 15.81 -5.10 -4.60
CA THR A 49 16.64 -6.15 -5.23
C THR A 49 16.19 -7.57 -4.89
N THR A 50 15.14 -7.76 -4.09
CA THR A 50 14.62 -9.08 -3.72
C THR A 50 13.87 -9.77 -4.88
N GLY A 51 13.15 -9.01 -5.71
CA GLY A 51 12.35 -9.53 -6.82
C GLY A 51 10.86 -9.71 -6.50
N PHE A 52 10.07 -10.01 -7.54
CA PHE A 52 8.61 -10.20 -7.47
C PHE A 52 7.88 -9.02 -6.80
N GLN A 53 6.92 -9.30 -5.91
CA GLN A 53 6.12 -8.30 -5.22
C GLN A 53 6.94 -7.39 -4.30
N ALA A 54 8.10 -7.86 -3.80
CA ALA A 54 8.98 -7.04 -2.98
C ALA A 54 9.51 -5.84 -3.78
N THR A 55 9.95 -6.06 -5.02
CA THR A 55 10.41 -4.97 -5.90
C THR A 55 9.28 -3.99 -6.20
N SER A 56 8.07 -4.50 -6.49
CA SER A 56 6.89 -3.64 -6.70
C SER A 56 6.55 -2.79 -5.48
N PHE A 57 6.65 -3.35 -4.27
CA PHE A 57 6.44 -2.62 -3.02
C PHE A 57 7.49 -1.50 -2.83
N ALA A 58 8.77 -1.81 -3.05
CA ALA A 58 9.85 -0.82 -2.93
C ALA A 58 9.70 0.32 -3.95
N GLN A 59 9.27 0.00 -5.18
CA GLN A 59 8.96 1.00 -6.21
C GLN A 59 7.76 1.87 -5.82
N ALA A 60 6.70 1.30 -5.26
CA ALA A 60 5.55 2.05 -4.78
C ALA A 60 5.93 3.02 -3.65
N ALA A 61 6.76 2.57 -2.69
CA ALA A 61 7.28 3.41 -1.62
C ALA A 61 8.14 4.57 -2.18
N ALA A 62 8.98 4.31 -3.18
CA ALA A 62 9.77 5.34 -3.85
C ALA A 62 8.89 6.38 -4.55
N GLU A 63 7.80 5.95 -5.20
CA GLU A 63 6.86 6.86 -5.86
C GLU A 63 6.08 7.72 -4.85
N ILE A 64 5.66 7.14 -3.72
CA ILE A 64 5.01 7.89 -2.63
C ILE A 64 5.94 8.98 -2.09
N ASN A 65 7.21 8.67 -1.88
CA ASN A 65 8.19 9.67 -1.44
C ASN A 65 8.34 10.80 -2.47
N ARG A 66 8.37 10.50 -3.78
CA ARG A 66 8.38 11.56 -4.82
C ARG A 66 7.15 12.44 -4.76
N MET A 67 5.95 11.87 -4.52
CA MET A 67 4.73 12.65 -4.35
C MET A 67 4.79 13.58 -3.12
N ILE A 68 5.37 13.09 -2.02
CA ILE A 68 5.59 13.89 -0.80
C ILE A 68 6.59 15.00 -1.06
N ASP A 69 7.72 14.70 -1.71
CA ASP A 69 8.74 15.68 -2.05
C ASP A 69 8.16 16.79 -2.95
N ALA A 70 7.40 16.41 -3.98
CA ALA A 70 6.71 17.35 -4.87
C ALA A 70 5.66 18.19 -4.12
N LYS A 71 5.03 17.63 -3.08
CA LYS A 71 4.07 18.36 -2.23
C LYS A 71 4.77 19.42 -1.36
N LEU A 72 5.96 19.11 -0.86
CA LEU A 72 6.74 19.97 0.04
C LEU A 72 7.50 21.08 -0.70
N GLN A 73 7.67 20.98 -2.03
CA GLN A 73 8.26 22.06 -2.81
C GLN A 73 7.44 23.36 -2.66
N PRO A 74 8.11 24.51 -2.46
CA PRO A 74 7.42 25.79 -2.32
C PRO A 74 6.77 26.18 -3.65
N LEU A 75 5.51 26.58 -3.58
CA LEU A 75 4.79 27.11 -4.73
C LEU A 75 5.38 28.44 -5.18
N THR A 76 5.41 28.66 -6.49
CA THR A 76 5.74 29.98 -7.07
C THR A 76 4.64 31.01 -6.74
N GLN A 77 4.97 32.31 -6.83
CA GLN A 77 4.00 33.38 -6.54
C GLN A 77 2.74 33.31 -7.42
N GLU A 78 2.88 32.91 -8.68
CA GLU A 78 1.75 32.74 -9.61
C GLU A 78 0.84 31.57 -9.21
N GLU A 79 1.44 30.46 -8.77
CA GLU A 79 0.69 29.30 -8.30
C GLU A 79 0.00 29.58 -6.97
N GLN A 80 0.60 30.37 -6.09
CA GLN A 80 -0.03 30.87 -4.85
C GLN A 80 -1.22 31.78 -5.15
N ALA A 81 -1.13 32.64 -6.18
CA ALA A 81 -2.26 33.48 -6.60
C ALA A 81 -3.39 32.64 -7.21
N ARG A 82 -3.07 31.64 -8.05
CA ARG A 82 -4.05 30.70 -8.61
C ARG A 82 -4.71 29.84 -7.53
N ALA A 83 -3.94 29.47 -6.53
CA ALA A 83 -4.39 28.74 -5.36
C ALA A 83 -5.34 29.50 -4.46
N ALA A 84 -5.12 30.81 -4.30
CA ALA A 84 -6.01 31.67 -3.51
C ALA A 84 -7.43 31.75 -4.09
N LEU A 85 -7.62 31.40 -5.37
CA LEU A 85 -8.93 31.25 -6.01
C LEU A 85 -9.60 29.89 -5.72
N GLY A 86 -8.85 28.92 -5.19
CA GLY A 86 -9.22 27.51 -5.03
C GLY A 86 -9.68 27.13 -3.62
N GLY A 87 -10.73 27.76 -3.10
CA GLY A 87 -11.46 27.27 -1.91
C GLY A 87 -10.73 27.35 -0.56
N LEU A 88 -11.25 26.62 0.44
CA LEU A 88 -10.92 26.74 1.87
C LEU A 88 -9.58 26.12 2.31
N ARG A 89 -8.80 25.49 1.42
CA ARG A 89 -7.62 24.69 1.81
C ARG A 89 -6.34 25.24 1.16
N PRO A 90 -5.21 25.33 1.90
CA PRO A 90 -3.94 25.74 1.33
C PRO A 90 -3.52 24.77 0.23
N THR A 91 -3.22 25.31 -0.95
CA THR A 91 -2.67 24.50 -2.04
C THR A 91 -1.21 24.16 -1.76
N THR A 92 -0.80 22.96 -2.18
CA THR A 92 0.59 22.52 -2.13
C THR A 92 1.08 22.17 -3.53
N GLY A 93 2.39 21.99 -3.73
CA GLY A 93 2.99 21.68 -5.04
C GLY A 93 2.45 20.41 -5.72
N CYS A 94 1.92 19.47 -4.94
CA CYS A 94 1.29 18.25 -5.44
C CYS A 94 -0.02 17.95 -4.69
N THR A 95 -1.07 17.60 -5.44
CA THR A 95 -2.35 17.17 -4.89
C THR A 95 -2.42 15.64 -4.82
N ILE A 96 -2.13 15.08 -3.65
CA ILE A 96 -2.23 13.63 -3.41
C ILE A 96 -3.68 13.25 -3.09
N PHE A 97 -4.25 12.33 -3.87
CA PHE A 97 -5.55 11.72 -3.62
C PHE A 97 -5.37 10.30 -3.07
N LEU A 98 -6.11 9.97 -2.01
CA LEU A 98 -6.14 8.61 -1.43
C LEU A 98 -7.54 8.03 -1.59
N GLY A 99 -7.64 6.94 -2.35
CA GLY A 99 -8.83 6.12 -2.45
C GLY A 99 -8.62 4.81 -1.70
N PHE A 100 -9.62 4.37 -0.95
CA PHE A 100 -9.64 3.08 -0.28
C PHE A 100 -11.07 2.51 -0.28
N THR A 101 -11.17 1.19 -0.22
CA THR A 101 -12.43 0.46 -0.18
C THR A 101 -12.95 0.31 1.25
N SER A 102 -14.24 -0.03 1.42
CA SER A 102 -14.89 -0.11 2.74
C SER A 102 -14.27 -1.15 3.70
N ASN A 103 -13.68 -2.22 3.17
CA ASN A 103 -12.95 -3.22 3.96
C ASN A 103 -11.65 -2.67 4.58
N ILE A 104 -11.04 -1.65 3.97
CA ILE A 104 -9.82 -1.03 4.50
C ILE A 104 -10.16 -0.20 5.72
N ILE A 105 -11.26 0.56 5.70
CA ILE A 105 -11.68 1.38 6.85
C ILE A 105 -12.24 0.54 8.02
N SER A 106 -12.73 -0.66 7.73
CA SER A 106 -13.15 -1.63 8.76
C SER A 106 -12.01 -2.55 9.21
N SER A 107 -10.79 -2.32 8.75
CA SER A 107 -9.59 -3.00 9.24
C SER A 107 -8.75 -2.05 10.10
N GLY A 108 -7.72 -2.58 10.79
CA GLY A 108 -6.75 -1.77 11.53
C GLY A 108 -5.89 -0.81 10.68
N VAL A 109 -6.08 -0.80 9.35
CA VAL A 109 -5.48 0.22 8.46
C VAL A 109 -6.17 1.58 8.63
N ARG A 110 -7.37 1.62 9.23
CA ARG A 110 -8.09 2.84 9.58
C ARG A 110 -7.22 3.82 10.37
N GLU A 111 -6.44 3.35 11.33
CA GLU A 111 -5.59 4.19 12.18
C GLU A 111 -4.47 4.85 11.36
N SER A 112 -3.87 4.12 10.41
CA SER A 112 -2.89 4.67 9.48
C SER A 112 -3.50 5.74 8.57
N ILE A 113 -4.70 5.50 8.04
CA ILE A 113 -5.42 6.50 7.22
C ILE A 113 -5.77 7.73 8.05
N ARG A 114 -6.23 7.54 9.29
CA ARG A 114 -6.52 8.63 10.22
C ARG A 114 -5.29 9.50 10.44
N TYR A 115 -4.13 8.90 10.68
CA TYR A 115 -2.87 9.65 10.85
C TYR A 115 -2.56 10.54 9.64
N LEU A 116 -2.65 9.98 8.43
CA LEU A 116 -2.39 10.73 7.19
C LEU A 116 -3.35 11.92 6.98
N LEU A 117 -4.62 11.75 7.35
CA LEU A 117 -5.63 12.80 7.25
C LEU A 117 -5.46 13.87 8.33
N GLN A 118 -5.15 13.48 9.57
CA GLN A 118 -4.94 14.40 10.69
C GLN A 118 -3.76 15.34 10.44
N HIS A 119 -2.69 14.84 9.82
CA HIS A 119 -1.51 15.64 9.49
C HIS A 119 -1.57 16.33 8.12
N ASN A 120 -2.75 16.40 7.48
CA ASN A 120 -2.94 17.10 6.20
C ASN A 120 -2.00 16.59 5.07
N MET A 121 -1.51 15.35 5.18
CA MET A 121 -0.56 14.76 4.22
C MET A 121 -1.24 14.44 2.88
N VAL A 122 -2.55 14.17 2.91
CA VAL A 122 -3.35 13.84 1.73
C VAL A 122 -4.53 14.80 1.57
N HIS A 123 -4.85 15.14 0.32
CA HIS A 123 -6.05 15.89 -0.01
C HIS A 123 -7.25 14.96 -0.11
N GLY A 124 -8.02 14.91 0.98
CA GLY A 124 -9.41 14.51 0.89
C GLY A 124 -10.20 15.61 0.17
N GLY A 125 -10.68 15.33 -1.04
CA GLY A 125 -11.88 15.99 -1.55
C GLY A 125 -13.05 15.74 -0.58
N THR A 126 -14.17 16.44 -0.74
CA THR A 126 -15.36 16.37 0.12
C THR A 126 -15.96 14.96 0.15
N TRP A 127 -15.37 14.03 0.90
CA TRP A 127 -15.89 12.69 1.12
C TRP A 127 -16.98 12.68 2.21
N GLY A 128 -17.15 13.78 2.95
CA GLY A 128 -18.19 13.92 3.98
C GLY A 128 -19.61 13.62 3.50
N SER A 129 -19.87 13.75 2.19
CA SER A 129 -21.20 13.49 1.58
C SER A 129 -21.38 12.06 1.06
N LEU A 130 -20.31 11.27 0.89
CA LEU A 130 -20.40 9.86 0.49
C LEU A 130 -20.35 8.90 1.69
N TRP A 131 -19.93 9.39 2.86
CA TRP A 131 -20.15 8.72 4.16
C TRP A 131 -21.56 9.00 4.70
N GLY A 132 -22.58 8.84 3.85
CA GLY A 132 -23.89 8.44 4.34
C GLY A 132 -23.72 7.05 4.97
N VAL A 133 -24.27 6.85 6.16
CA VAL A 133 -24.17 5.64 7.00
C VAL A 133 -22.79 5.35 7.67
N GLY A 134 -22.59 5.97 8.84
CA GLY A 134 -22.28 5.21 10.05
C GLY A 134 -20.87 4.65 10.30
N CYS A 135 -19.90 4.74 9.39
CA CYS A 135 -18.61 4.07 9.63
C CYS A 135 -17.58 4.86 10.46
N VAL A 136 -17.66 6.20 10.52
CA VAL A 136 -16.77 6.99 11.40
C VAL A 136 -17.31 7.06 12.83
N GLY A 137 -18.62 6.81 13.01
CA GLY A 137 -19.34 6.86 14.29
C GLY A 137 -19.53 5.52 15.00
N CYS A 138 -19.08 4.38 14.46
CA CYS A 138 -19.03 3.16 15.26
C CYS A 138 -17.83 3.26 16.21
N VAL A 139 -18.10 3.77 17.41
CA VAL A 139 -17.34 3.55 18.64
C VAL A 139 -17.59 2.11 19.09
N GLY A 140 -17.38 1.15 18.19
CA GLY A 140 -17.46 -0.28 18.43
C GLY A 140 -16.09 -0.88 18.23
N TYR A 141 -15.65 -1.73 19.17
CA TYR A 141 -14.42 -2.50 19.00
C TYR A 141 -14.63 -3.56 17.91
N MET A 142 -13.76 -3.56 16.90
CA MET A 142 -13.71 -4.61 15.89
C MET A 142 -12.71 -5.68 16.34
N GLY A 143 -13.20 -6.91 16.52
CA GLY A 143 -12.38 -8.05 16.90
C GLY A 143 -11.97 -8.91 15.71
N TYR A 144 -10.94 -9.75 15.85
CA TYR A 144 -10.65 -10.82 14.90
C TYR A 144 -11.53 -12.04 15.20
N GLY A 145 -12.12 -12.66 14.17
CA GLY A 145 -12.95 -13.86 14.33
C GLY A 145 -13.00 -14.73 13.06
N VAL A 146 -13.24 -16.02 13.26
CA VAL A 146 -13.53 -16.98 12.18
C VAL A 146 -15.03 -17.26 12.19
N TRP A 147 -15.63 -17.28 11.01
CA TRP A 147 -17.07 -17.47 10.85
C TRP A 147 -17.55 -18.80 11.44
N GLY A 148 -18.73 -18.77 12.05
CA GLY A 148 -19.38 -19.89 12.71
C GLY A 148 -20.89 -19.66 12.76
N VAL A 149 -21.67 -20.74 12.87
CA VAL A 149 -23.14 -20.65 12.88
C VAL A 149 -23.58 -20.06 14.22
N GLY A 150 -24.10 -18.83 14.23
CA GLY A 150 -24.67 -18.20 15.44
C GLY A 150 -24.47 -16.68 15.60
N TYR A 151 -23.54 -16.05 14.87
CA TYR A 151 -23.21 -14.61 15.05
C TYR A 151 -24.38 -13.65 14.80
N GLY A 152 -25.30 -13.99 13.88
CA GLY A 152 -26.48 -13.18 13.60
C GLY A 152 -27.47 -13.08 14.77
N VAL A 153 -27.50 -14.07 15.67
CA VAL A 153 -28.39 -14.09 16.85
C VAL A 153 -27.89 -13.12 17.93
N TYR A 154 -26.59 -12.85 17.96
CA TYR A 154 -25.94 -11.92 18.89
C TYR A 154 -25.75 -10.50 18.31
N GLY A 155 -26.32 -10.23 17.12
CA GLY A 155 -26.16 -8.95 16.43
C GLY A 155 -24.72 -8.65 15.99
N ILE A 156 -23.90 -9.67 15.80
CA ILE A 156 -22.51 -9.55 15.34
C ILE A 156 -22.48 -9.70 13.83
N TRP A 157 -21.91 -8.71 13.14
CA TRP A 157 -21.78 -8.69 11.68
C TRP A 157 -20.31 -8.86 11.28
N GLY A 158 -20.03 -9.79 10.36
CA GLY A 158 -18.68 -10.07 9.89
C GLY A 158 -18.31 -9.28 8.63
N VAL A 159 -17.06 -8.80 8.56
CA VAL A 159 -16.42 -8.29 7.35
C VAL A 159 -15.08 -9.02 7.18
N GLY A 160 -15.05 -10.04 6.33
CA GLY A 160 -13.88 -10.92 6.20
C GLY A 160 -13.58 -11.65 7.53
N TYR A 161 -12.35 -11.49 8.03
CA TYR A 161 -11.92 -12.00 9.36
C TYR A 161 -12.24 -11.04 10.53
N GLY A 162 -12.84 -9.87 10.26
CA GLY A 162 -13.26 -8.93 11.28
C GLY A 162 -14.69 -9.22 11.73
N VAL A 163 -14.92 -9.20 13.05
CA VAL A 163 -16.26 -9.24 13.65
C VAL A 163 -16.57 -7.87 14.26
N CYS A 164 -17.70 -7.28 13.83
CA CYS A 164 -18.23 -6.04 14.38
C CYS A 164 -19.37 -6.38 15.34
N GLY A 165 -19.18 -6.11 16.64
CA GLY A 165 -20.26 -6.17 17.61
C GLY A 165 -21.24 -5.01 17.41
N VAL A 166 -22.54 -5.27 17.62
CA VAL A 166 -23.68 -4.33 17.51
C VAL A 166 -23.27 -2.86 17.67
N CYS A 167 -23.40 -2.06 16.60
CA CYS A 167 -23.41 -0.59 16.73
C CYS A 167 -24.71 -0.22 17.45
N GLY A 168 -24.68 -0.20 18.78
CA GLY A 168 -25.74 0.35 19.60
C GLY A 168 -25.86 1.83 19.28
N VAL A 169 -27.03 2.25 18.80
CA VAL A 169 -27.41 3.66 18.72
C VAL A 169 -27.52 4.16 20.17
N TYR A 170 -26.40 4.60 20.76
CA TYR A 170 -26.46 5.46 21.94
C TYR A 170 -26.79 6.86 21.44
N GLY A 171 -28.10 7.12 21.31
CA GLY A 171 -28.61 8.48 21.41
C GLY A 171 -28.32 8.99 22.81
N ILE A 172 -27.64 10.13 22.89
CA ILE A 172 -27.71 11.04 24.02
C ILE A 172 -28.25 12.36 23.46
#